data_AF-A0A3P7TTH2-F1
#
_entry.id   AF-A0A3P7TTH2-F1
#
_cell.length_a   1.000
_cell.length_b   1.000
_cell.length_c   1.000
_cell.angle_alpha   90.00
_cell.angle_beta   90.00
_cell.angle_gamma   90.00
#
_symmetry.space_group_name_H-M   'P 1'
#
loop_
_entity.id
_entity.type
_entity.pdbx_description
1 polymer ?
#
loop_
_entity_poly.entity_id
_entity_poly.type
_entity_poly.pdbx_seq_one_letter_code
_entity_poly.pdbx_strand_id
1 'polypeptide(L)'
;MHYLSRWLRSRDGRFDETADALKKHVVFRKAWDLDNLPNWKAPEILEKYCGYGFLSDKDGFPILMSLLGNMDVEGMLKSVQSSDYIKYSLAAIERGIRLCSDKSKETGHAFEQMMIVFDLDHISSAHYSCKAFASSFTTLILLFQEHYPLVLKKILIIRAPEMARVAFNTMTAFLSDKIQVNF
;
A
#
# COMPACT_ATOMS: atom_id res chain seq x y z
N MET A 1 -14.71 8.74 14.47
CA MET A 1 -14.51 7.90 15.66
C MET A 1 -13.90 6.52 15.33
N HIS A 2 -13.15 6.38 14.22
CA HIS A 2 -12.77 5.07 13.65
C HIS A 2 -11.28 4.71 13.78
N TYR A 3 -10.40 5.70 13.99
CA TYR A 3 -8.95 5.49 13.97
C TYR A 3 -8.46 4.61 15.14
N LEU A 4 -8.72 4.99 16.40
CA LEU A 4 -8.30 4.18 17.56
C LEU A 4 -8.98 2.80 17.62
N SER A 5 -10.25 2.74 17.22
CA SER A 5 -11.00 1.47 17.16
C SER A 5 -10.37 0.48 16.19
N ARG A 6 -9.89 0.94 15.01
CA ARG A 6 -9.15 0.11 14.05
C ARG A 6 -7.90 -0.50 14.68
N TRP A 7 -7.10 0.30 15.38
CA TRP A 7 -5.90 -0.18 16.06
C TRP A 7 -6.25 -1.21 17.15
N LEU A 8 -7.25 -0.92 17.97
CA LEU A 8 -7.71 -1.84 19.02
C LEU A 8 -8.22 -3.18 18.45
N ARG A 9 -9.01 -3.14 17.36
CA ARG A 9 -9.49 -4.32 16.64
C ARG A 9 -8.36 -5.12 16.00
N SER A 10 -7.28 -4.45 15.58
CA SER A 10 -6.11 -5.11 15.00
C SER A 10 -5.25 -5.86 16.02
N ARG A 11 -5.51 -5.63 17.32
CA ARG A 11 -4.84 -6.28 18.46
C ARG A 11 -5.84 -7.02 19.36
N ASP A 12 -7.01 -7.35 18.81
CA ASP A 12 -8.06 -8.14 19.46
C ASP A 12 -8.45 -7.60 20.85
N GLY A 13 -8.52 -6.26 20.99
CA GLY A 13 -8.92 -5.60 22.23
C GLY A 13 -7.81 -5.37 23.26
N ARG A 14 -6.56 -5.77 22.97
CA ARG A 14 -5.43 -5.63 23.89
C ARG A 14 -4.90 -4.19 23.91
N PHE A 15 -5.19 -3.47 24.98
CA PHE A 15 -4.88 -2.04 25.13
C PHE A 15 -3.37 -1.76 25.12
N ASP A 16 -2.57 -2.53 25.86
CA ASP A 16 -1.12 -2.29 25.95
C ASP A 16 -0.43 -2.46 24.58
N GLU A 17 -0.74 -3.56 23.87
CA GLU A 17 -0.24 -3.79 22.51
C GLU A 17 -0.71 -2.71 21.52
N THR A 18 -1.95 -2.23 21.70
CA THR A 18 -2.51 -1.15 20.88
C THR A 18 -1.74 0.15 21.11
N ALA A 19 -1.46 0.50 22.38
CA ALA A 19 -0.72 1.69 22.74
C ALA A 19 0.71 1.63 22.18
N ASP A 20 1.40 0.50 22.29
CA ASP A 20 2.75 0.35 21.77
C ASP A 20 2.79 0.39 20.23
N ALA A 21 1.83 -0.24 19.55
CA ALA A 21 1.71 -0.15 18.10
C ALA A 21 1.45 1.30 17.64
N LEU A 22 0.60 2.05 18.35
CA LEU A 22 0.34 3.46 18.08
C LEU A 22 1.58 4.33 18.29
N LYS A 23 2.36 4.12 19.35
CA LYS A 23 3.64 4.83 19.57
C LYS A 23 4.59 4.62 18.39
N LYS A 24 4.75 3.37 17.94
CA LYS A 24 5.56 3.03 16.75
C LYS A 24 5.03 3.73 15.50
N HIS A 25 3.71 3.72 15.31
CA HIS A 25 3.08 4.39 14.18
C HIS A 25 3.34 5.91 14.16
N VAL A 26 3.28 6.58 15.31
CA VAL A 26 3.60 8.01 15.41
C VAL A 26 5.05 8.29 15.00
N VAL A 27 6.00 7.46 15.47
CA VAL A 27 7.41 7.58 15.06
C VAL A 27 7.56 7.36 13.55
N PHE A 28 6.89 6.36 12.99
CA PHE A 28 6.86 6.08 11.56
C PHE A 28 6.34 7.27 10.75
N ARG A 29 5.17 7.83 11.12
CA ARG A 29 4.58 8.99 10.41
C ARG A 29 5.54 10.17 10.40
N LYS A 30 6.21 10.43 11.52
CA LYS A 30 7.21 11.48 11.66
C LYS A 30 8.45 11.21 10.80
N ALA A 31 8.97 9.98 10.82
CA ALA A 31 10.16 9.60 10.05
C ALA A 31 9.96 9.72 8.54
N TRP A 32 8.75 9.41 8.06
CA TRP A 32 8.39 9.49 6.64
C TRP A 32 7.77 10.84 6.23
N ASP A 33 7.56 11.74 7.19
CA ASP A 33 6.92 13.04 7.01
C ASP A 33 5.56 12.93 6.29
N LEU A 34 4.73 11.99 6.75
CA LEU A 34 3.45 11.65 6.10
C LEU A 34 2.36 12.70 6.33
N ASP A 35 2.42 13.44 7.44
CA ASP A 35 1.45 14.50 7.74
C ASP A 35 1.67 15.75 6.87
N ASN A 36 2.85 15.86 6.23
CA ASN A 36 3.23 16.97 5.37
C ASN A 36 3.23 16.60 3.87
N LEU A 37 2.62 15.46 3.51
CA LEU A 37 2.48 15.02 2.11
C LEU A 37 1.97 16.10 1.14
N PRO A 38 1.02 16.99 1.50
CA PRO A 38 0.58 18.07 0.60
C PRO A 38 1.70 19.02 0.15
N ASN A 39 2.78 19.14 0.93
CA ASN A 39 3.94 19.98 0.61
C ASN A 39 5.11 19.17 0.04
N TRP A 40 4.99 17.84 -0.03
CA TRP A 40 6.01 16.98 -0.60
C TRP A 40 5.86 16.89 -2.11
N LYS A 41 6.91 17.26 -2.85
CA LYS A 41 6.97 17.08 -4.30
C LYS A 41 7.63 15.74 -4.61
N ALA A 42 6.86 14.83 -5.21
CA ALA A 42 7.41 13.57 -5.67
C ALA A 42 8.43 13.79 -6.80
N PRO A 43 9.47 12.93 -6.91
CA PRO A 43 10.31 12.92 -8.09
C PRO A 43 9.49 12.70 -9.36
N GLU A 44 9.74 13.52 -10.38
CA GLU A 44 9.03 13.49 -11.67
C GLU A 44 9.05 12.11 -12.34
N ILE A 45 10.15 11.36 -12.16
CA ILE A 45 10.28 9.98 -12.66
C ILE A 45 9.22 9.06 -12.04
N LEU A 46 8.93 9.19 -10.75
CA LEU A 46 7.90 8.38 -10.11
C LEU A 46 6.50 8.80 -10.59
N GLU A 47 6.26 10.09 -10.77
CA GLU A 47 4.97 10.58 -11.30
C GLU A 47 4.69 10.08 -12.71
N LYS A 48 5.72 10.00 -13.57
CA LYS A 48 5.59 9.57 -14.97
C LYS A 48 5.61 8.06 -15.15
N TYR A 49 6.37 7.32 -14.35
CA TYR A 49 6.70 5.92 -14.63
C TYR A 49 6.31 4.93 -13.51
N CYS A 50 5.95 5.40 -12.31
CA CYS A 50 5.37 4.57 -11.26
C CYS A 50 3.84 4.72 -11.28
N GLY A 51 3.20 4.09 -12.28
CA GLY A 51 1.77 4.27 -12.57
C GLY A 51 0.85 3.68 -11.50
N TYR A 52 -0.05 4.51 -10.97
CA TYR A 52 -1.20 4.07 -10.18
C TYR A 52 -2.41 5.00 -10.39
N GLY A 53 -3.59 4.56 -9.98
CA GLY A 53 -4.82 5.35 -10.01
C GLY A 53 -5.85 4.92 -8.98
N PHE A 54 -6.91 5.71 -8.82
CA PHE A 54 -8.04 5.36 -7.96
C PHE A 54 -9.29 5.10 -8.78
N LEU A 55 -9.96 3.99 -8.46
CA LEU A 55 -11.26 3.60 -8.97
C LEU A 55 -12.21 3.39 -7.79
N SER A 56 -13.43 2.91 -8.05
CA SER A 56 -14.37 2.46 -7.02
C SER A 56 -14.97 1.12 -7.41
N ASP A 57 -15.21 0.26 -6.43
CA ASP A 57 -15.99 -0.96 -6.65
C ASP A 57 -17.49 -0.65 -6.83
N LYS A 58 -18.28 -1.68 -7.09
CA LYS A 58 -19.74 -1.57 -7.30
C LYS A 58 -20.50 -0.96 -6.10
N ASP A 59 -19.94 -1.09 -4.90
CA ASP A 59 -20.53 -0.59 -3.65
C ASP A 59 -19.90 0.78 -3.27
N GLY A 60 -18.99 1.28 -4.12
CA GLY A 60 -18.31 2.56 -3.95
C GLY A 60 -17.02 2.51 -3.13
N PHE A 61 -16.54 1.35 -2.67
CA PHE A 61 -15.28 1.33 -1.92
C PHE A 61 -14.11 1.71 -2.84
N PRO A 62 -13.22 2.61 -2.40
CA PRO A 62 -12.06 2.98 -3.19
C PRO A 62 -11.18 1.77 -3.55
N ILE A 63 -10.68 1.77 -4.78
CA ILE A 63 -9.71 0.81 -5.28
C ILE A 63 -8.45 1.56 -5.66
N LEU A 64 -7.32 1.22 -5.06
CA LEU A 64 -6.00 1.66 -5.51
C LEU A 64 -5.49 0.66 -6.57
N MET A 65 -5.45 1.09 -7.83
CA MET A 65 -4.95 0.33 -8.97
C MET A 65 -3.47 0.63 -9.16
N SER A 66 -2.60 -0.37 -9.02
CA SER A 66 -1.16 -0.28 -9.27
C SER A 66 -0.80 -0.96 -10.59
N LEU A 67 -0.15 -0.23 -11.50
CA LEU A 67 0.30 -0.73 -12.81
C LEU A 67 1.70 -1.33 -12.71
N LEU A 68 1.90 -2.19 -11.72
CA LEU A 68 3.22 -2.65 -11.31
C LEU A 68 4.00 -3.33 -12.44
N GLY A 69 3.36 -4.18 -13.24
CA GLY A 69 4.07 -4.90 -14.31
C GLY A 69 4.60 -4.01 -15.43
N ASN A 70 4.07 -2.79 -15.59
CA ASN A 70 4.53 -1.80 -16.57
C ASN A 70 5.72 -0.96 -16.09
N MET A 71 6.20 -1.19 -14.87
CA MET A 71 7.25 -0.37 -14.30
C MET A 71 8.65 -0.83 -14.77
N ASP A 72 9.44 0.11 -15.31
CA ASP A 72 10.87 -0.11 -15.52
C ASP A 72 11.61 -0.01 -14.18
N VAL A 73 11.65 -1.11 -13.44
CA VAL A 73 12.24 -1.16 -12.09
C VAL A 73 13.75 -0.85 -12.10
N GLU A 74 14.47 -1.21 -13.16
CA GLU A 74 15.92 -0.96 -13.26
C GLU A 74 16.20 0.50 -13.59
N GLY A 75 15.47 1.07 -14.56
CA GLY A 75 15.57 2.48 -14.90
C GLY A 75 15.14 3.38 -13.74
N MET A 76 14.07 3.02 -13.04
CA MET A 76 13.60 3.73 -11.85
C MET A 76 14.68 3.79 -10.78
N LEU A 77 15.29 2.65 -10.41
CA LEU A 77 16.28 2.60 -9.33
C LEU A 77 17.63 3.24 -9.69
N LYS A 78 17.91 3.44 -10.98
CA LYS A 78 19.02 4.28 -11.44
C LYS A 78 18.71 5.78 -11.36
N SER A 79 17.44 6.14 -11.24
CA SER A 79 16.96 7.51 -11.38
C SER A 79 16.47 8.13 -10.06
N VAL A 80 16.01 7.30 -9.11
CA VAL A 80 15.49 7.77 -7.81
C VAL A 80 15.97 6.88 -6.66
N GLN A 81 15.92 7.41 -5.45
CA GLN A 81 16.25 6.62 -4.26
C GLN A 81 15.14 5.61 -3.95
N SER A 82 15.51 4.46 -3.39
CA SER A 82 14.56 3.48 -2.86
C SER A 82 13.58 4.09 -1.86
N SER A 83 14.04 5.03 -1.03
CA SER A 83 13.18 5.75 -0.08
C SER A 83 12.12 6.61 -0.78
N ASP A 84 12.43 7.21 -1.93
CA ASP A 84 11.45 8.01 -2.66
C ASP A 84 10.34 7.12 -3.24
N TYR A 85 10.69 5.96 -3.79
CA TYR A 85 9.71 4.96 -4.25
C TYR A 85 8.79 4.49 -3.11
N ILE A 86 9.36 4.19 -1.94
CA ILE A 86 8.57 3.79 -0.77
C ILE A 86 7.66 4.94 -0.33
N LYS A 87 8.17 6.17 -0.20
CA LYS A 87 7.37 7.33 0.20
C LYS A 87 6.26 7.64 -0.80
N TYR A 88 6.53 7.50 -2.09
CA TYR A 88 5.55 7.69 -3.15
C TYR A 88 4.40 6.67 -3.07
N SER A 89 4.75 5.40 -2.79
CA SER A 89 3.77 4.34 -2.58
C SER A 89 2.95 4.54 -1.30
N LEU A 90 3.59 4.99 -0.20
CA LEU A 90 2.89 5.37 1.03
C LEU A 90 1.94 6.56 0.81
N ALA A 91 2.33 7.54 0.00
CA ALA A 91 1.47 8.67 -0.37
C ALA A 91 0.21 8.22 -1.12
N ALA A 92 0.33 7.22 -2.01
CA ALA A 92 -0.82 6.61 -2.67
C ALA A 92 -1.75 5.92 -1.64
N ILE A 93 -1.19 5.17 -0.68
CA ILE A 93 -1.99 4.55 0.39
C ILE A 93 -2.73 5.59 1.24
N GLU A 94 -2.05 6.65 1.68
CA GLU A 94 -2.62 7.75 2.46
C GLU A 94 -3.74 8.47 1.68
N ARG A 95 -3.55 8.68 0.37
CA ARG A 95 -4.59 9.24 -0.50
C ARG A 95 -5.81 8.32 -0.60
N GLY A 96 -5.62 7.01 -0.69
CA GLY A 96 -6.72 6.03 -0.65
C GLY A 96 -7.51 6.07 0.65
N ILE A 97 -6.82 6.17 1.79
CA ILE A 97 -7.46 6.32 3.11
C ILE A 97 -8.26 7.62 3.20
N ARG A 98 -7.74 8.72 2.63
CA ARG A 98 -8.45 9.99 2.57
C ARG A 98 -9.72 9.89 1.71
N LEU A 99 -9.66 9.23 0.55
CA LEU A 99 -10.85 8.98 -0.28
C LEU A 99 -11.92 8.18 0.48
N CYS A 100 -11.53 7.17 1.26
CA CYS A 100 -12.46 6.46 2.14
C CYS A 100 -13.12 7.40 3.17
N SER A 101 -12.34 8.26 3.81
CA SER A 101 -12.85 9.25 4.78
C SER A 101 -13.82 10.24 4.14
N ASP A 102 -13.48 10.77 2.97
CA ASP A 102 -14.29 11.76 2.28
C ASP A 102 -15.60 11.15 1.78
N LYS A 103 -15.56 9.95 1.21
CA LYS A 103 -16.77 9.20 0.81
C LYS A 103 -17.66 8.85 2.00
N SER A 104 -17.07 8.56 3.16
CA SER A 104 -17.85 8.31 4.38
C SER A 104 -18.64 9.53 4.82
N LYS A 105 -18.03 10.73 4.72
CA LYS A 105 -18.71 11.99 5.05
C LYS A 105 -19.81 12.32 4.05
N GLU A 106 -19.57 12.06 2.77
CA GLU A 106 -20.53 12.34 1.69
C GLU A 106 -21.79 11.48 1.79
N THR A 107 -21.62 10.19 2.06
CA THR A 107 -22.73 9.21 1.99
C THR A 107 -23.36 8.87 3.34
N GLY A 108 -22.69 9.22 4.45
CA GLY A 108 -23.05 8.76 5.79
C GLY A 108 -22.78 7.27 6.04
N HIS A 109 -22.26 6.54 5.05
CA HIS A 109 -21.88 5.14 5.17
C HIS A 109 -20.41 5.01 5.58
N ALA A 110 -20.07 4.04 6.44
CA ALA A 110 -18.69 3.87 6.89
C ALA A 110 -17.82 3.17 5.83
N PHE A 111 -17.01 3.94 5.11
CA PHE A 111 -15.94 3.42 4.26
C PHE A 111 -14.65 3.33 5.08
N GLU A 112 -14.45 2.23 5.81
CA GLU A 112 -13.26 2.04 6.66
C GLU A 112 -12.07 1.39 5.94
N GLN A 113 -12.34 0.74 4.80
CA GLN A 113 -11.38 -0.10 4.07
C GLN A 113 -11.36 0.22 2.58
N MET A 114 -10.24 -0.07 1.92
CA MET A 114 -10.09 0.01 0.46
C MET A 114 -9.63 -1.34 -0.12
N MET A 115 -9.66 -1.46 -1.45
CA MET A 115 -9.04 -2.56 -2.18
C MET A 115 -7.73 -2.09 -2.82
N ILE A 116 -6.74 -2.97 -2.93
CA ILE A 116 -5.60 -2.76 -3.83
C ILE A 116 -5.69 -3.78 -4.96
N VAL A 117 -5.50 -3.30 -6.20
CA VAL A 117 -5.33 -4.15 -7.37
C VAL A 117 -3.90 -4.00 -7.86
N PHE A 118 -3.16 -5.10 -7.97
CA PHE A 118 -1.87 -5.15 -8.65
C PHE A 118 -2.07 -5.72 -10.04
N ASP A 119 -1.79 -4.90 -11.03
CA ASP A 119 -1.79 -5.30 -12.42
C ASP A 119 -0.38 -5.69 -12.83
N LEU A 120 -0.20 -6.97 -13.15
CA LEU A 120 1.09 -7.55 -13.48
C LEU A 120 1.28 -7.73 -14.99
N ASP A 121 0.47 -7.04 -15.80
CA ASP A 121 0.71 -6.99 -17.24
C ASP A 121 2.13 -6.52 -17.54
N HIS A 122 2.82 -7.19 -18.46
CA HIS A 122 4.22 -6.94 -18.80
C HIS A 122 5.26 -7.14 -17.67
N ILE A 123 4.89 -7.76 -16.54
CA ILE A 123 5.86 -8.06 -15.48
C ILE A 123 7.05 -8.86 -16.02
N SER A 124 8.25 -8.39 -15.70
CA SER A 124 9.50 -8.91 -16.20
C SER A 124 10.36 -9.53 -15.10
N SER A 125 11.43 -10.22 -15.49
CA SER A 125 12.34 -10.83 -14.52
C SER A 125 13.02 -9.86 -13.57
N ALA A 126 13.23 -8.63 -14.03
CA ALA A 126 13.80 -7.55 -13.24
C ALA A 126 13.00 -7.28 -11.96
N HIS A 127 11.68 -7.50 -11.94
CA HIS A 127 10.82 -7.24 -10.78
C HIS A 127 11.13 -8.13 -9.58
N TYR A 128 11.78 -9.28 -9.78
CA TYR A 128 12.16 -10.19 -8.70
C TYR A 128 13.67 -10.45 -8.63
N SER A 129 14.41 -10.27 -9.73
CA SER A 129 15.87 -10.40 -9.72
C SER A 129 16.58 -9.10 -9.31
N CYS A 130 15.98 -7.92 -9.51
CA CYS A 130 16.56 -6.66 -9.06
C CYS A 130 16.46 -6.54 -7.53
N LYS A 131 17.57 -6.82 -6.83
CA LYS A 131 17.64 -6.86 -5.37
C LYS A 131 17.17 -5.56 -4.71
N ALA A 132 17.54 -4.40 -5.27
CA ALA A 132 17.13 -3.11 -4.73
C ALA A 132 15.62 -2.89 -4.85
N PHE A 133 15.00 -3.32 -5.94
CA PHE A 133 13.55 -3.25 -6.11
C PHE A 133 12.84 -4.20 -5.16
N ALA A 134 13.21 -5.48 -5.19
CA ALA A 134 12.63 -6.51 -4.34
C ALA A 134 12.74 -6.15 -2.85
N SER A 135 13.89 -5.59 -2.43
CA SER A 135 14.07 -5.09 -1.07
C SER A 135 13.16 -3.90 -0.76
N SER A 136 13.06 -2.91 -1.66
CA SER A 136 12.21 -1.73 -1.44
C SER A 136 10.73 -2.10 -1.38
N PHE A 137 10.28 -3.01 -2.24
CA PHE A 137 8.92 -3.53 -2.26
C PHE A 137 8.61 -4.37 -1.01
N THR A 138 9.55 -5.20 -0.56
CA THR A 138 9.43 -5.94 0.72
C THR A 138 9.33 -4.99 1.90
N THR A 139 10.17 -3.95 1.96
CA THR A 139 10.08 -2.91 2.99
C THR A 139 8.73 -2.21 2.96
N LEU A 140 8.20 -1.88 1.78
CA LEU A 140 6.88 -1.28 1.65
C LEU A 140 5.77 -2.19 2.20
N ILE A 141 5.81 -3.50 1.92
CA ILE A 141 4.85 -4.48 2.46
C ILE A 141 4.91 -4.52 3.99
N LEU A 142 6.13 -4.57 4.56
CA LEU A 142 6.31 -4.62 6.01
C LEU A 142 5.81 -3.34 6.69
N LEU A 143 6.14 -2.17 6.14
CA LEU A 143 5.63 -0.89 6.62
C LEU A 143 4.11 -0.83 6.50
N PHE A 144 3.55 -1.32 5.39
CA PHE A 144 2.11 -1.37 5.17
C PHE A 144 1.42 -2.18 6.28
N GLN A 145 1.90 -3.40 6.50
CA GLN A 145 1.34 -4.31 7.49
C GLN A 145 1.44 -3.80 8.93
N GLU A 146 2.56 -3.18 9.29
CA GLU A 146 2.76 -2.68 10.65
C GLU A 146 1.95 -1.39 10.90
N HIS A 147 1.84 -0.51 9.90
CA HIS A 147 1.36 0.85 10.10
C HIS A 147 -0.04 1.13 9.55
N TYR A 148 -0.62 0.23 8.76
CA TYR A 148 -1.95 0.42 8.16
C TYR A 148 -2.88 -0.77 8.46
N PRO A 149 -3.07 -1.13 9.75
CA PRO A 149 -3.84 -2.30 10.12
C PRO A 149 -5.29 -2.18 9.66
N LEU A 150 -5.86 -3.24 9.11
CA LEU A 150 -7.26 -3.31 8.67
C LEU A 150 -7.67 -2.25 7.62
N VAL A 151 -6.71 -1.59 6.97
CA VAL A 151 -7.00 -0.63 5.86
C VAL A 151 -7.44 -1.36 4.60
N LEU A 152 -6.99 -2.59 4.37
CA LEU A 152 -7.41 -3.38 3.20
C LEU A 152 -8.56 -4.31 3.53
N LYS A 153 -9.54 -4.30 2.63
CA LYS A 153 -10.57 -5.32 2.51
C LYS A 153 -10.04 -6.52 1.73
N LYS A 154 -9.30 -6.27 0.65
CA LYS A 154 -8.84 -7.27 -0.31
C LYS A 154 -7.65 -6.77 -1.13
N ILE A 155 -6.77 -7.69 -1.53
CA ILE A 155 -5.80 -7.52 -2.59
C ILE A 155 -6.19 -8.41 -3.76
N LEU A 156 -6.26 -7.83 -4.95
CA LEU A 156 -6.48 -8.57 -6.20
C LEU A 156 -5.24 -8.42 -7.07
N ILE A 157 -4.70 -9.53 -7.54
CA ILE A 157 -3.58 -9.56 -8.46
C ILE A 157 -4.14 -10.03 -9.80
N ILE A 158 -3.99 -9.22 -10.86
CA ILE A 158 -4.51 -9.53 -12.18
C ILE A 158 -3.39 -9.71 -13.19
N ARG A 159 -3.63 -10.49 -14.25
CA ARG A 159 -2.68 -10.77 -15.34
C ARG A 159 -1.32 -11.30 -14.86
N ALA A 160 -1.30 -12.01 -13.74
CA ALA A 160 -0.08 -12.60 -13.19
C ALA A 160 0.34 -13.86 -13.98
N PRO A 161 1.53 -13.89 -14.61
CA PRO A 161 2.09 -15.14 -15.12
C PRO A 161 2.41 -16.07 -13.94
N GLU A 162 2.50 -17.37 -14.21
CA GLU A 162 2.65 -18.41 -13.17
C GLU A 162 3.82 -18.14 -12.21
N MET A 163 4.98 -17.75 -12.75
CA MET A 163 6.15 -17.41 -11.95
C MET A 163 5.93 -16.20 -11.03
N ALA A 164 5.19 -15.18 -11.51
CA ALA A 164 4.84 -14.04 -10.67
C ALA A 164 3.88 -14.46 -9.55
N ARG A 165 2.96 -15.40 -9.80
CA ARG A 165 2.08 -15.94 -8.75
C ARG A 165 2.88 -16.54 -7.60
N VAL A 166 3.93 -17.31 -7.90
CA VAL A 166 4.81 -17.92 -6.88
C VAL A 166 5.55 -16.84 -6.07
N ALA A 167 6.13 -15.86 -6.75
CA ALA A 167 6.85 -14.76 -6.08
C ALA A 167 5.91 -13.92 -5.20
N PHE A 168 4.75 -13.52 -5.72
CA PHE A 168 3.78 -12.72 -4.96
C PHE A 168 3.19 -13.50 -3.79
N ASN A 169 2.88 -14.79 -3.94
CA ASN A 169 2.44 -15.62 -2.82
C ASN A 169 3.47 -15.61 -1.68
N THR A 170 4.76 -15.66 -2.01
CA THR A 170 5.85 -15.62 -1.02
C THR A 170 5.92 -14.26 -0.32
N MET A 171 5.81 -13.17 -1.09
CA MET A 171 5.83 -11.80 -0.54
C MET A 171 4.57 -11.46 0.27
N THR A 172 3.42 -12.00 -0.10
CA THR A 172 2.16 -11.77 0.62
C THR A 172 1.98 -12.71 1.80
N ALA A 173 2.77 -13.78 1.94
CA ALA A 173 2.74 -14.67 3.11
C ALA A 173 3.05 -13.95 4.42
N PHE A 174 3.69 -12.78 4.36
CA PHE A 174 3.91 -11.94 5.53
C PHE A 174 2.64 -11.20 5.96
N LEU A 175 1.71 -10.91 5.04
CA LEU A 175 0.50 -10.16 5.33
C LEU A 175 -0.37 -10.87 6.37
N SER A 176 -1.07 -10.09 7.19
CA SER A 176 -2.02 -10.64 8.16
C SER A 176 -3.07 -11.51 7.48
N ASP A 177 -3.42 -12.64 8.10
CA ASP A 177 -4.52 -13.54 7.69
C ASP A 177 -5.88 -12.84 7.50
N LYS A 178 -6.02 -11.62 8.06
CA LYS A 178 -7.21 -10.77 7.90
C LYS A 178 -7.30 -10.14 6.50
N ILE A 179 -6.26 -10.22 5.67
CA ILE A 179 -6.21 -9.68 4.30
C ILE A 179 -6.38 -10.84 3.31
N GLN A 180 -7.46 -10.82 2.53
CA GLN A 180 -7.66 -11.77 1.44
C GLN A 180 -6.84 -11.36 0.21
N VAL A 181 -6.01 -12.27 -0.29
CA VAL A 181 -5.23 -12.10 -1.53
C VAL A 181 -5.76 -13.08 -2.58
N ASN A 182 -6.20 -12.56 -3.71
CA ASN A 182 -6.70 -13.36 -4.82
C ASN A 182 -5.89 -13.08 -6.09
N PHE A 183 -5.72 -14.12 -6.92
CA PHE A 183 -5.16 -14.06 -8.27
C PHE A 183 -6.25 -14.30 -9.31
#